data_AF-A0AAU2YP83-F1
#
_entry.id   AF-A0AAU2YP83-F1
#
_cell.length_a   1.000
_cell.length_b   1.000
_cell.length_c   1.000
_cell.angle_alpha   90.00
_cell.angle_beta   90.00
_cell.angle_gamma   90.00
#
_symmetry.space_group_name_H-M   'P 1'
#
loop_
_entity.id
_entity.type
_entity.pdbx_description
1 polymer ?
#
loop_
_entity_poly.entity_id
_entity_poly.type
_entity_poly.pdbx_seq_one_letter_code
_entity_poly.pdbx_strand_id
1 'polypeptide(L)'
;MRAQFVLSEIGVGLRRNLTMTFAVVVSVALSLALFGGALLMREQVSTMKDYWYDKVNVSIYLCGKGDAETVVQCAKGAVTAQQKKEIEGDLKKMDVVDTVIYESSDQAYKHYQEEFGDSPMAGNITPDQMPESFRVKLDDPTQYKVVATAFAGRDGVQSVQDQRSILDNLFGLMNGMNVAALFVMALMLVIALMLIVNTVRVSAFSRRRETGIMRLVGASGFYIQMPFIMEAAFAGLIGGVLACVMLLAGRYFLIDGGLALQDKLNLIDFIGWEAVLTKLPLVLAIGLLMPAVAALFALRKYLKV
;
A
#
# COMPACT_ATOMS: atom_id res chain seq x y z
N MET A 1 44.13 4.54 -1.79
CA MET A 1 43.73 5.88 -1.29
C MET A 1 43.48 5.78 0.21
N ARG A 2 44.14 6.59 1.05
CA ARG A 2 43.95 6.51 2.50
C ARG A 2 42.56 7.05 2.86
N ALA A 3 41.64 6.18 3.28
CA ALA A 3 40.26 6.53 3.62
C ALA A 3 40.17 7.68 4.65
N GLN A 4 41.16 7.78 5.54
CA GLN A 4 41.30 8.89 6.49
C GLN A 4 41.46 10.27 5.82
N PHE A 5 42.15 10.36 4.69
CA PHE A 5 42.31 11.63 3.97
C PHE A 5 40.97 12.10 3.41
N VAL A 6 40.24 11.21 2.73
CA VAL A 6 38.91 11.49 2.17
C VAL A 6 37.91 11.89 3.27
N LEU A 7 37.90 11.17 4.41
CA LEU A 7 37.03 11.49 5.55
C LEU A 7 37.37 12.84 6.20
N SER A 8 38.65 13.17 6.33
CA SER A 8 39.09 14.47 6.87
C SER A 8 38.69 15.63 5.95
N GLU A 9 38.74 15.42 4.63
CA GLU A 9 38.40 16.43 3.63
C GLU A 9 36.88 16.65 3.54
N ILE A 10 36.08 15.58 3.72
CA ILE A 10 34.62 15.66 3.90
C ILE A 10 34.29 16.52 5.13
N GLY A 11 34.93 16.26 6.28
CA GLY A 11 34.69 17.01 7.51
C GLY A 11 35.03 18.50 7.39
N VAL A 12 36.15 18.83 6.75
CA VAL A 12 36.54 20.23 6.49
C VAL A 12 35.60 20.90 5.48
N GLY A 13 35.17 20.17 4.45
CA GLY A 13 34.23 20.64 3.43
C GLY A 13 32.84 20.96 4.00
N LEU A 14 32.29 20.07 4.84
CA LEU A 14 31.03 20.28 5.55
C LEU A 14 31.12 21.49 6.49
N ARG A 15 32.21 21.60 7.26
CA ARG A 15 32.35 22.66 8.28
C ARG A 15 32.50 24.05 7.67
N ARG A 16 33.14 24.15 6.49
CA ARG A 16 33.31 25.42 5.77
C ARG A 16 32.04 25.89 5.06
N ASN A 17 31.03 25.03 4.90
CA ASN A 17 29.77 25.34 4.22
C ASN A 17 28.54 24.77 4.97
N LEU A 18 28.54 24.96 6.29
CA LEU A 18 27.55 24.39 7.21
C LEU A 18 26.10 24.78 6.87
N THR A 19 25.86 26.02 6.47
CA THR A 19 24.51 26.52 6.17
C THR A 19 23.91 25.82 4.95
N MET A 20 24.70 25.66 3.89
CA MET A 20 24.30 24.96 2.66
C MET A 20 24.07 23.47 2.94
N THR A 21 24.97 22.84 3.69
CA THR A 21 24.82 21.41 4.02
C THR A 21 23.61 21.16 4.91
N PHE A 22 23.39 22.01 5.91
CA PHE A 22 22.22 21.95 6.79
C PHE A 22 20.91 22.08 5.99
N ALA A 23 20.85 23.03 5.05
CA ALA A 23 19.68 23.20 4.18
C ALA A 23 19.38 21.94 3.34
N VAL A 24 20.41 21.27 2.82
CA VAL A 24 20.24 19.98 2.10
C VAL A 24 19.74 18.89 3.04
N VAL A 25 20.36 18.75 4.22
CA VAL A 25 19.96 17.73 5.20
C VAL A 25 18.49 17.89 5.57
N VAL A 26 18.04 19.10 5.90
CA VAL A 26 16.64 19.36 6.28
C VAL A 26 15.68 19.11 5.12
N SER A 27 15.99 19.61 3.92
CA SER A 27 15.12 19.43 2.76
C SER A 27 15.01 17.97 2.32
N VAL A 28 16.12 17.22 2.35
CA VAL A 28 16.13 15.78 2.09
C VAL A 28 15.37 15.03 3.20
N ALA A 29 15.56 15.38 4.47
CA ALA A 29 14.84 14.77 5.58
C ALA A 29 13.31 14.93 5.44
N LEU A 30 12.84 16.14 5.14
CA LEU A 30 11.42 16.41 4.94
C LEU A 30 10.86 15.65 3.74
N SER A 31 11.57 15.65 2.61
CA SER A 31 11.12 14.95 1.40
C SER A 31 11.08 13.43 1.61
N LEU A 32 12.09 12.86 2.27
CA LEU A 32 12.15 11.43 2.58
C LEU A 32 11.14 11.02 3.65
N ALA A 33 10.83 11.89 4.62
CA ALA A 33 9.78 11.62 5.59
C ALA A 33 8.40 11.63 4.94
N LEU A 34 8.12 12.55 4.02
CA LEU A 34 6.87 12.54 3.25
C LEU A 34 6.79 11.33 2.31
N PHE A 35 7.90 10.96 1.67
CA PHE A 35 7.98 9.74 0.87
C PHE A 35 7.72 8.49 1.73
N GLY A 36 8.40 8.36 2.87
CA GLY A 36 8.21 7.25 3.80
C GLY A 36 6.81 7.22 4.40
N GLY A 37 6.23 8.38 4.71
CA GLY A 37 4.87 8.49 5.21
C GLY A 37 3.84 8.05 4.17
N ALA A 38 4.00 8.46 2.91
CA ALA A 38 3.16 7.99 1.82
C ALA A 38 3.33 6.48 1.55
N LEU A 39 4.55 5.94 1.71
CA LEU A 39 4.80 4.51 1.62
C LEU A 39 4.07 3.73 2.73
N LEU A 40 4.14 4.20 3.98
CA LEU A 40 3.42 3.59 5.11
C LEU A 40 1.91 3.72 4.96
N MET A 41 1.42 4.86 4.49
CA MET A 41 -0.01 5.06 4.20
C MET A 41 -0.52 4.08 3.16
N ARG A 42 0.25 3.85 2.09
CA ARG A 42 -0.08 2.86 1.06
C ARG A 42 -0.15 1.45 1.64
N GLU A 43 0.80 1.10 2.50
CA GLU A 43 0.80 -0.20 3.18
C GLU A 43 -0.42 -0.35 4.10
N GLN A 44 -0.76 0.68 4.89
CA GLN A 44 -1.97 0.69 5.72
C GLN A 44 -3.24 0.47 4.89
N VAL A 45 -3.36 1.14 3.74
CA VAL A 45 -4.51 0.97 2.84
C VAL A 45 -4.54 -0.45 2.27
N SER A 46 -3.39 -1.04 1.94
CA SER A 46 -3.32 -2.43 1.47
C SER A 46 -3.76 -3.41 2.56
N THR A 47 -3.21 -3.31 3.77
CA THR A 47 -3.60 -4.16 4.90
C THR A 47 -5.09 -4.04 5.20
N MET A 48 -5.63 -2.82 5.19
CA MET A 48 -7.06 -2.61 5.39
C MET A 48 -7.89 -3.24 4.27
N LYS A 49 -7.46 -3.13 3.02
CA LYS A 49 -8.12 -3.76 1.88
C LYS A 49 -8.11 -5.29 1.98
N ASP A 50 -6.98 -5.88 2.36
CA ASP A 50 -6.81 -7.32 2.51
C ASP A 50 -7.68 -7.87 3.64
N TYR A 51 -7.81 -7.14 4.76
CA TYR A 51 -8.73 -7.49 5.85
C TYR A 51 -10.18 -7.59 5.38
N TRP A 52 -10.66 -6.62 4.60
CA TRP A 52 -12.02 -6.65 4.07
C TRP A 52 -12.19 -7.72 3.00
N TYR A 53 -11.17 -7.95 2.18
CA TYR A 53 -11.17 -9.00 1.16
C TYR A 53 -11.25 -10.41 1.74
N ASP A 54 -10.59 -10.69 2.86
CA ASP A 54 -10.66 -12.00 3.50
C ASP A 54 -12.07 -12.32 4.04
N LYS A 55 -12.86 -11.28 4.35
CA LYS A 55 -14.25 -11.42 4.85
C LYS A 55 -15.31 -11.44 3.76
N VAL A 56 -14.97 -11.07 2.53
CA VAL A 56 -15.92 -11.01 1.42
C VAL A 56 -16.13 -12.41 0.86
N ASN A 57 -17.37 -12.88 0.88
CA ASN A 57 -17.77 -14.13 0.24
C ASN A 57 -18.81 -13.85 -0.85
N VAL A 58 -18.81 -14.67 -1.90
CA VAL A 58 -19.89 -14.71 -2.88
C VAL A 58 -20.95 -15.67 -2.39
N SER A 59 -22.17 -15.19 -2.16
CA SER A 59 -23.29 -16.02 -1.73
C SER A 59 -24.15 -16.39 -2.93
N ILE A 60 -24.22 -17.68 -3.24
CA ILE A 60 -25.09 -18.23 -4.29
C ILE A 60 -26.32 -18.82 -3.60
N TYR A 61 -27.45 -18.12 -3.68
CA TYR A 61 -28.71 -18.56 -3.12
C TYR A 61 -29.40 -19.56 -4.05
N LEU A 62 -29.88 -20.65 -3.49
CA LEU A 62 -30.57 -21.72 -4.21
C LEU A 62 -32.09 -21.51 -4.15
N CYS A 63 -32.79 -22.03 -5.15
CA CYS A 63 -34.24 -21.94 -5.22
C CYS A 63 -34.93 -22.66 -4.05
N GLY A 64 -35.73 -21.94 -3.28
CA GLY A 64 -36.58 -22.47 -2.21
C GLY A 64 -37.99 -22.81 -2.69
N LYS A 65 -38.82 -23.35 -1.77
CA LYS A 65 -40.22 -23.72 -2.07
C LYS A 65 -41.12 -22.52 -2.34
N GLY A 66 -40.81 -21.36 -1.74
CA GLY A 66 -41.56 -20.11 -1.90
C GLY A 66 -41.14 -19.28 -3.12
N ASP A 67 -40.06 -19.64 -3.81
CA ASP A 67 -39.48 -18.82 -4.88
C ASP A 67 -40.02 -19.15 -6.28
N ALA A 68 -40.82 -20.22 -6.38
CA ALA A 68 -41.36 -20.70 -7.65
C ALA A 68 -42.31 -19.70 -8.33
N GLU A 69 -42.94 -18.82 -7.55
CA GLU A 69 -43.87 -17.80 -8.05
C GLU A 69 -43.20 -16.44 -8.29
N THR A 70 -42.04 -16.18 -7.67
CA THR A 70 -41.38 -14.86 -7.65
C THR A 70 -40.13 -14.80 -8.53
N VAL A 71 -39.46 -15.93 -8.78
CA VAL A 71 -38.20 -16.00 -9.52
C VAL A 71 -38.33 -16.96 -10.70
N VAL A 72 -38.15 -16.45 -11.93
CA VAL A 72 -38.33 -17.22 -13.18
C VAL A 72 -37.43 -18.46 -13.25
N GLN A 73 -36.20 -18.34 -12.73
CA GLN A 73 -35.21 -19.41 -12.66
C GLN A 73 -35.58 -20.52 -11.65
N CYS A 74 -36.50 -20.22 -10.72
CA CYS A 74 -37.00 -21.13 -9.70
C CYS A 74 -38.39 -21.67 -10.00
N ALA A 75 -38.96 -21.38 -11.18
CA ALA A 75 -40.30 -21.84 -11.58
C ALA A 75 -40.47 -23.37 -11.55
N LYS A 76 -39.36 -24.13 -11.59
CA LYS A 76 -39.34 -25.60 -11.46
C LYS A 76 -39.45 -26.09 -10.01
N GLY A 77 -39.57 -25.19 -9.04
CA GLY A 77 -39.63 -25.49 -7.61
C GLY A 77 -38.26 -25.48 -6.92
N ALA A 78 -38.23 -26.03 -5.71
CA ALA A 78 -37.02 -26.08 -4.89
C ALA A 78 -35.87 -26.85 -5.57
N VAL A 79 -34.63 -26.45 -5.25
CA VAL A 79 -33.42 -27.08 -5.79
C VAL A 79 -33.40 -28.60 -5.53
N THR A 80 -33.08 -29.39 -6.56
CA THR A 80 -32.96 -30.85 -6.41
C THR A 80 -31.58 -31.24 -5.88
N ALA A 81 -31.49 -32.40 -5.22
CA ALA A 81 -30.22 -32.94 -4.73
C ALA A 81 -29.18 -33.13 -5.86
N GLN A 82 -29.63 -33.45 -7.07
CA GLN A 82 -28.79 -33.60 -8.25
C GLN A 82 -28.23 -32.25 -8.71
N GLN A 83 -29.08 -31.22 -8.84
CA GLN A 83 -28.65 -29.86 -9.20
C GLN A 83 -27.66 -29.29 -8.17
N LYS A 84 -27.91 -29.52 -6.89
CA LYS A 84 -27.02 -29.09 -5.82
C LYS A 84 -25.62 -29.69 -5.96
N LYS A 85 -25.53 -30.99 -6.24
CA LYS A 85 -24.25 -31.70 -6.45
C LYS A 85 -23.52 -31.24 -7.71
N GLU A 86 -24.25 -30.90 -8.77
CA GLU A 86 -23.68 -30.34 -9.99
C GLU A 86 -23.14 -28.93 -9.78
N ILE A 87 -23.89 -28.06 -9.09
CA ILE A 87 -23.46 -26.70 -8.75
C ILE A 87 -22.20 -26.75 -7.87
N GLU A 88 -22.19 -27.57 -6.82
CA GLU A 88 -21.02 -27.74 -5.95
C GLU A 88 -19.82 -28.29 -6.73
N GLY A 89 -20.05 -29.28 -7.59
CA GLY A 89 -19.01 -29.90 -8.41
C GLY A 89 -18.40 -28.92 -9.41
N ASP A 90 -19.20 -28.03 -9.98
CA ASP A 90 -18.71 -27.02 -10.92
C ASP A 90 -18.00 -25.87 -10.20
N LEU A 91 -18.48 -25.44 -9.02
CA LEU A 91 -17.77 -24.48 -8.18
C LEU A 91 -16.37 -24.96 -7.82
N LYS A 92 -16.22 -26.23 -7.44
CA LYS A 92 -14.92 -26.83 -7.09
C LYS A 92 -13.98 -27.05 -8.27
N LYS A 93 -14.48 -27.00 -9.51
CA LYS A 93 -13.64 -27.11 -10.72
C LYS A 93 -13.11 -25.77 -11.20
N MET A 94 -13.61 -24.65 -10.65
CA MET A 94 -13.17 -23.33 -11.06
C MET A 94 -11.86 -22.99 -10.34
N ASP A 95 -10.83 -22.64 -11.11
CA ASP A 95 -9.51 -22.23 -10.59
C ASP A 95 -9.53 -20.92 -9.78
N VAL A 96 -10.66 -20.22 -9.74
CA VAL A 96 -10.83 -18.93 -9.05
C VAL A 96 -11.46 -19.09 -7.65
N VAL A 97 -11.80 -20.33 -7.28
CA VAL A 97 -12.52 -20.66 -6.05
C VAL A 97 -11.57 -21.35 -5.08
N ASP A 98 -11.35 -20.71 -3.93
CA ASP A 98 -10.55 -21.23 -2.82
C ASP A 98 -11.37 -22.25 -2.01
N THR A 99 -12.52 -21.80 -1.49
CA THR A 99 -13.35 -22.61 -0.59
C THR A 99 -14.84 -22.48 -0.90
N VAL A 100 -15.55 -23.60 -0.86
CA VAL A 100 -17.01 -23.66 -1.01
C VAL A 100 -17.61 -24.22 0.27
N ILE A 101 -18.45 -23.43 0.94
CA ILE A 101 -19.18 -23.83 2.15
C ILE A 101 -20.67 -23.86 1.81
N TYR A 102 -21.29 -25.02 2.01
CA TYR A 102 -22.75 -25.14 1.92
C TYR A 102 -23.39 -24.74 3.26
N GLU A 103 -24.36 -23.85 3.18
CA GLU A 103 -25.18 -23.40 4.31
C GLU A 103 -26.64 -23.80 4.08
N SER A 104 -27.15 -24.62 5.00
CA SER A 104 -28.56 -25.02 5.01
C SER A 104 -29.47 -23.90 5.52
N SER A 105 -30.76 -23.95 5.19
CA SER A 105 -31.76 -23.00 5.70
C SER A 105 -31.77 -22.88 7.23
N ASP A 106 -31.58 -23.99 7.95
CA ASP A 106 -31.50 -23.99 9.42
C ASP A 106 -30.24 -23.29 9.94
N GLN A 107 -29.10 -23.44 9.24
CA GLN A 107 -27.84 -22.76 9.60
C GLN A 107 -27.90 -21.27 9.29
N ALA A 108 -28.45 -20.90 8.13
CA ALA A 108 -28.70 -19.52 7.77
C ALA A 108 -29.61 -18.84 8.80
N TYR A 109 -30.64 -19.56 9.29
CA TYR A 109 -31.54 -19.06 10.32
C TYR A 109 -30.84 -18.80 11.66
N LYS A 110 -29.95 -19.70 12.08
CA LYS A 110 -29.15 -19.51 13.29
C LYS A 110 -28.24 -18.30 13.17
N HIS A 111 -27.47 -18.17 12.08
CA HIS A 111 -26.61 -17.00 11.88
C HIS A 111 -27.41 -15.69 11.85
N TYR A 112 -28.58 -15.69 11.21
CA TYR A 112 -29.46 -14.52 11.21
C TYR A 112 -29.97 -14.17 12.62
N GLN A 113 -30.35 -15.15 13.44
CA GLN A 113 -30.74 -14.90 14.83
C GLN A 113 -29.56 -14.40 15.69
N GLU A 114 -28.35 -14.87 15.43
CA GLU A 114 -27.14 -14.40 16.12
C GLU A 114 -26.81 -12.94 15.77
N GLU A 115 -26.95 -12.53 14.51
CA GLU A 115 -26.66 -11.16 14.07
C GLU A 115 -27.81 -10.17 14.33
N PHE A 116 -29.07 -10.62 14.23
CA PHE A 116 -30.25 -9.75 14.21
C PHE A 116 -31.28 -10.05 15.29
N GLY A 117 -31.04 -11.02 16.18
CA GLY A 117 -31.99 -11.49 17.20
C GLY A 117 -32.51 -10.41 18.15
N ASP A 118 -31.69 -9.39 18.44
CA ASP A 118 -32.07 -8.24 19.28
C ASP A 118 -32.79 -7.12 18.50
N SER A 119 -32.94 -7.26 17.18
CA SER A 119 -33.60 -6.27 16.33
C SER A 119 -35.10 -6.58 16.16
N PRO A 120 -35.96 -5.56 15.95
CA PRO A 120 -37.38 -5.76 15.63
C PRO A 120 -37.65 -6.58 14.37
N MET A 121 -36.61 -6.83 13.55
CA MET A 121 -36.68 -7.61 12.31
C MET A 121 -36.67 -9.13 12.57
N ALA A 122 -36.21 -9.59 13.74
CA ALA A 122 -36.05 -11.02 14.04
C ALA A 122 -37.37 -11.80 14.17
N GLY A 123 -38.47 -11.12 14.50
CA GLY A 123 -39.73 -11.76 14.89
C GLY A 123 -40.57 -12.35 13.75
N ASN A 124 -40.21 -12.11 12.49
CA ASN A 124 -41.10 -12.39 11.34
C ASN A 124 -40.55 -13.38 10.31
N ILE A 125 -39.36 -13.97 10.54
CA ILE A 125 -38.76 -14.91 9.59
C ILE A 125 -38.79 -16.32 10.18
N THR A 126 -39.28 -17.28 9.41
CA THR A 126 -39.24 -18.71 9.75
C THR A 126 -38.11 -19.43 8.99
N PRO A 127 -37.57 -20.56 9.49
CA PRO A 127 -36.46 -21.25 8.84
C PRO A 127 -36.72 -21.64 7.38
N ASP A 128 -37.97 -21.95 7.04
CA ASP A 128 -38.43 -22.30 5.69
C ASP A 128 -38.46 -21.11 4.71
N GLN A 129 -38.35 -19.89 5.22
CA GLN A 129 -38.23 -18.67 4.42
C GLN A 129 -36.77 -18.31 4.13
N MET A 130 -35.79 -19.03 4.70
CA MET A 130 -34.38 -18.82 4.40
C MET A 130 -33.92 -19.72 3.25
N PRO A 131 -33.44 -19.14 2.14
CA PRO A 131 -32.89 -19.92 1.04
C PRO A 131 -31.59 -20.60 1.48
N GLU A 132 -31.40 -21.85 1.05
CA GLU A 132 -30.10 -22.51 1.14
C GLU A 132 -29.08 -21.74 0.31
N SER A 133 -27.82 -21.70 0.73
CA SER A 133 -26.79 -20.98 -0.03
C SER A 133 -25.45 -21.70 -0.06
N PHE A 134 -24.70 -21.45 -1.14
CA PHE A 134 -23.26 -21.75 -1.18
C PHE A 134 -22.50 -20.45 -0.94
N ARG A 135 -21.70 -20.41 0.12
CA ARG A 135 -20.73 -19.34 0.38
C ARG A 135 -19.41 -19.72 -0.24
N VAL A 136 -19.01 -18.95 -1.24
CA VAL A 136 -17.83 -19.21 -2.07
C VAL A 136 -16.80 -18.14 -1.77
N LYS A 137 -15.65 -18.56 -1.25
CA LYS A 137 -14.46 -17.73 -1.11
C LYS A 137 -13.62 -17.85 -2.38
N LEU A 138 -13.17 -16.72 -2.90
CA LEU A 138 -12.38 -16.65 -4.12
C LEU A 138 -10.90 -16.48 -3.77
N ASP A 139 -10.02 -17.06 -4.59
CA ASP A 139 -8.57 -16.82 -4.50
C ASP A 139 -8.24 -15.35 -4.75
N ASP A 140 -8.86 -14.78 -5.80
CA ASP A 140 -8.82 -13.36 -6.09
C ASP A 140 -10.23 -12.76 -5.92
N PRO A 141 -10.46 -11.99 -4.85
CA PRO A 141 -11.74 -11.32 -4.60
C PRO A 141 -12.17 -10.39 -5.75
N THR A 142 -11.26 -9.98 -6.64
CA THR A 142 -11.56 -9.15 -7.81
C THR A 142 -12.20 -9.94 -8.95
N GLN A 143 -12.09 -11.27 -8.94
CA GLN A 143 -12.64 -12.15 -9.99
C GLN A 143 -14.07 -12.62 -9.73
N TYR A 144 -14.78 -12.02 -8.77
CA TYR A 144 -16.16 -12.39 -8.45
C TYR A 144 -17.12 -12.36 -9.65
N LYS A 145 -16.91 -11.44 -10.60
CA LYS A 145 -17.75 -11.33 -11.80
C LYS A 145 -17.74 -12.62 -12.62
N VAL A 146 -16.65 -13.38 -12.57
CA VAL A 146 -16.54 -14.67 -13.26
C VAL A 146 -17.52 -15.68 -12.67
N VAL A 147 -17.55 -15.81 -11.34
CA VAL A 147 -18.50 -16.70 -10.63
C VAL A 147 -19.93 -16.17 -10.75
N ALA A 148 -20.14 -14.87 -10.53
CA ALA A 148 -21.46 -14.26 -10.65
C ALA A 148 -22.08 -14.48 -12.04
N THR A 149 -21.30 -14.29 -13.11
CA THR A 149 -21.80 -14.49 -14.48
C THR A 149 -21.99 -15.97 -14.83
N ALA A 150 -21.12 -16.86 -14.31
CA ALA A 150 -21.21 -18.29 -14.58
C ALA A 150 -22.45 -18.96 -13.95
N PHE A 151 -22.91 -18.47 -12.79
CA PHE A 151 -24.04 -19.03 -12.06
C PHE A 151 -25.32 -18.17 -12.14
N ALA A 152 -25.23 -16.94 -12.64
CA ALA A 152 -26.42 -16.13 -12.92
C ALA A 152 -27.30 -16.79 -13.99
N GLY A 153 -28.57 -17.03 -13.66
CA GLY A 153 -29.52 -17.62 -14.59
C GLY A 153 -29.44 -19.14 -14.72
N ARG A 154 -28.62 -19.83 -13.91
CA ARG A 154 -28.53 -21.29 -13.90
C ARG A 154 -29.74 -21.92 -13.21
N ASP A 155 -30.23 -23.04 -13.76
CA ASP A 155 -31.31 -23.82 -13.15
C ASP A 155 -30.96 -24.24 -11.71
N GLY A 156 -31.84 -23.91 -10.76
CA GLY A 156 -31.65 -24.19 -9.32
C GLY A 156 -30.92 -23.09 -8.54
N VAL A 157 -30.44 -22.04 -9.21
CA VAL A 157 -29.86 -20.84 -8.58
C VAL A 157 -30.89 -19.71 -8.62
N GLN A 158 -31.24 -19.18 -7.46
CA GLN A 158 -32.18 -18.07 -7.31
C GLN A 158 -31.49 -16.73 -7.60
N SER A 159 -30.40 -16.46 -6.89
CA SER A 159 -29.62 -15.23 -7.05
C SER A 159 -28.18 -15.44 -6.63
N VAL A 160 -27.27 -14.72 -7.28
CA VAL A 160 -25.88 -14.62 -6.85
C VAL A 160 -25.70 -13.23 -6.27
N GLN A 161 -25.55 -13.15 -4.94
CA GLN A 161 -25.25 -11.90 -4.27
C GLN A 161 -23.76 -11.76 -4.04
N ASP A 162 -23.24 -10.64 -4.50
CA ASP A 162 -21.87 -10.24 -4.26
C ASP A 162 -21.82 -9.22 -3.12
N GLN A 163 -21.29 -9.64 -1.97
CA GLN A 163 -21.10 -8.75 -0.83
C GLN A 163 -20.05 -7.67 -1.11
N ARG A 164 -19.18 -7.86 -2.11
CA ARG A 164 -18.22 -6.85 -2.56
C ARG A 164 -18.91 -5.67 -3.22
N SER A 165 -19.97 -5.89 -3.99
CA SER A 165 -20.71 -4.81 -4.67
C SER A 165 -21.19 -3.70 -3.71
N ILE A 166 -21.51 -4.08 -2.46
CA ILE A 166 -21.85 -3.14 -1.38
C ILE A 166 -20.64 -2.29 -0.97
N LEU A 167 -19.45 -2.88 -1.02
CA LEU A 167 -18.17 -2.29 -0.66
C LEU A 167 -17.38 -1.73 -1.86
N ASP A 168 -17.91 -1.76 -3.09
CA ASP A 168 -17.18 -1.33 -4.29
C ASP A 168 -16.76 0.14 -4.21
N ASN A 169 -17.60 1.00 -3.62
CA ASN A 169 -17.24 2.41 -3.37
C ASN A 169 -16.09 2.54 -2.36
N LEU A 170 -16.07 1.70 -1.33
CA LEU A 170 -15.01 1.67 -0.33
C LEU A 170 -13.69 1.21 -0.96
N PHE A 171 -13.71 0.12 -1.73
CA PHE A 171 -12.52 -0.37 -2.44
C PHE A 171 -12.04 0.61 -3.51
N GLY A 172 -12.96 1.31 -4.19
CA GLY A 172 -12.64 2.39 -5.12
C GLY A 172 -11.91 3.54 -4.43
N LEU A 173 -12.40 3.98 -3.26
CA LEU A 173 -11.77 5.02 -2.45
C LEU A 173 -10.38 4.59 -1.95
N MET A 174 -10.25 3.38 -1.42
CA MET A 174 -8.95 2.81 -1.02
C MET A 174 -7.97 2.76 -2.19
N ASN A 175 -8.42 2.33 -3.37
CA ASN A 175 -7.59 2.32 -4.57
C ASN A 175 -7.16 3.74 -4.97
N GLY A 176 -8.08 4.71 -4.89
CA GLY A 176 -7.78 6.13 -5.10
C GLY A 176 -6.71 6.64 -4.13
N MET A 177 -6.80 6.29 -2.84
CA MET A 177 -5.79 6.63 -1.84
C MET A 177 -4.42 6.00 -2.15
N ASN A 178 -4.39 4.75 -2.59
CA ASN A 178 -3.15 4.08 -3.01
C ASN A 178 -2.48 4.78 -4.20
N VAL A 179 -3.28 5.17 -5.20
CA VAL A 179 -2.78 5.92 -6.37
C VAL A 179 -2.29 7.31 -5.96
N ALA A 180 -3.02 8.01 -5.09
CA ALA A 180 -2.61 9.30 -4.57
C ALA A 180 -1.29 9.20 -3.76
N ALA A 181 -1.15 8.19 -2.90
CA ALA A 181 0.08 7.93 -2.16
C ALA A 181 1.25 7.64 -3.12
N LEU A 182 1.03 6.86 -4.17
CA LEU A 182 2.03 6.61 -5.22
C LEU A 182 2.46 7.90 -5.92
N PHE A 183 1.51 8.76 -6.26
CA PHE A 183 1.78 10.06 -6.86
C PHE A 183 2.62 10.95 -5.93
N VAL A 184 2.25 11.05 -4.65
CA VAL A 184 3.01 11.83 -3.66
C VAL A 184 4.42 11.27 -3.49
N MET A 185 4.59 9.94 -3.40
CA MET A 185 5.91 9.31 -3.33
C MET A 185 6.79 9.72 -4.52
N ALA A 186 6.28 9.57 -5.75
CA ALA A 186 7.02 9.92 -6.96
C ALA A 186 7.36 11.42 -6.99
N LEU A 187 6.40 12.27 -6.65
CA LEU A 187 6.58 13.72 -6.61
C LEU A 187 7.66 14.14 -5.60
N MET A 188 7.64 13.58 -4.38
CA MET A 188 8.62 13.89 -3.34
C MET A 188 10.04 13.48 -3.75
N LEU A 189 10.20 12.35 -4.44
CA LEU A 189 11.51 11.96 -4.99
C LEU A 189 11.98 12.95 -6.07
N VAL A 190 11.11 13.39 -6.97
CA VAL A 190 11.47 14.38 -8.00
C VAL A 190 11.88 15.71 -7.36
N ILE A 191 11.14 16.19 -6.35
CA ILE A 191 11.46 17.42 -5.62
C ILE A 191 12.82 17.29 -4.93
N ALA A 192 13.06 16.19 -4.21
CA ALA A 192 14.34 15.94 -3.56
C ALA A 192 15.50 15.93 -4.56
N LEU A 193 15.36 15.24 -5.71
CA LEU A 193 16.36 15.25 -6.78
C LEU A 193 16.67 16.67 -7.26
N MET A 194 15.63 17.47 -7.51
CA MET A 194 15.78 18.83 -8.02
C MET A 194 16.54 19.72 -7.02
N LEU A 195 16.23 19.61 -5.73
CA LEU A 195 16.90 20.34 -4.65
C LEU A 195 18.37 19.94 -4.51
N ILE A 196 18.68 18.64 -4.63
CA ILE A 196 20.05 18.13 -4.58
C ILE A 196 20.85 18.63 -5.79
N VAL A 197 20.30 18.50 -7.00
CA VAL A 197 20.96 18.97 -8.23
C VAL A 197 21.27 20.46 -8.15
N ASN A 198 20.32 21.27 -7.67
CA ASN A 198 20.52 22.70 -7.51
C ASN A 198 21.64 23.00 -6.49
N THR A 199 21.59 22.35 -5.34
CA THR A 199 22.58 22.60 -4.29
C THR A 199 23.99 22.16 -4.70
N VAL A 200 24.12 21.00 -5.34
CA VAL A 200 25.39 20.51 -5.87
C VAL A 200 25.96 21.50 -6.91
N ARG A 201 25.10 22.07 -7.77
CA ARG A 201 25.53 23.08 -8.74
C ARG A 201 26.05 24.35 -8.07
N VAL A 202 25.35 24.85 -7.06
CA VAL A 202 25.79 26.05 -6.31
C VAL A 202 27.08 25.77 -5.55
N SER A 203 27.22 24.58 -4.93
CA SER A 203 28.44 24.15 -4.25
C SER A 203 29.63 24.07 -5.23
N ALA A 204 29.43 23.46 -6.40
CA ALA A 204 30.44 23.38 -7.46
C ALA A 204 30.86 24.77 -7.96
N PHE A 205 29.91 25.70 -8.12
CA PHE A 205 30.19 27.06 -8.52
C PHE A 205 31.04 27.82 -7.49
N SER A 206 30.74 27.66 -6.20
CA SER A 206 31.52 28.25 -5.10
C SER A 206 32.98 27.76 -5.10
N ARG A 207 33.20 26.48 -5.45
CA ARG A 207 34.53 25.84 -5.52
C ARG A 207 35.12 25.80 -6.94
N ARG A 208 34.67 26.66 -7.86
CA ARG A 208 35.12 26.66 -9.27
C ARG A 208 36.62 26.91 -9.46
N ARG A 209 37.24 27.70 -8.59
CA ARG A 209 38.69 27.97 -8.65
C ARG A 209 39.51 26.73 -8.27
N GLU A 210 39.13 26.06 -7.18
CA GLU A 210 39.78 24.83 -6.71
C GLU A 210 39.65 23.71 -7.76
N THR A 211 38.44 23.51 -8.30
CA THR A 211 38.20 22.53 -9.36
C THR A 211 38.91 22.88 -10.68
N GLY A 212 39.07 24.17 -10.99
CA GLY A 212 39.88 24.64 -12.13
C GLY A 212 41.37 24.29 -11.98
N ILE A 213 41.95 24.50 -10.80
CA ILE A 213 43.35 24.12 -10.51
C ILE A 213 43.53 22.60 -10.62
N MET A 214 42.61 21.80 -10.06
CA MET A 214 42.65 20.33 -10.17
C MET A 214 42.63 19.85 -11.63
N ARG A 215 41.88 20.53 -12.52
CA ARG A 215 41.90 20.22 -13.95
C ARG A 215 43.24 20.53 -14.61
N LEU A 216 43.86 21.66 -14.27
CA LEU A 216 45.14 22.07 -14.85
C LEU A 216 46.28 21.11 -14.48
N VAL A 217 46.20 20.46 -13.32
CA VAL A 217 47.16 19.42 -12.91
C VAL A 217 46.82 18.01 -13.42
N GLY A 218 45.82 17.88 -14.31
CA GLY A 218 45.47 16.62 -14.96
C GLY A 218 44.56 15.68 -14.15
N ALA A 219 43.88 16.17 -13.11
CA ALA A 219 42.95 15.34 -12.35
C ALA A 219 41.78 14.84 -13.22
N SER A 220 41.41 13.57 -13.06
CA SER A 220 40.29 12.99 -13.82
C SER A 220 38.95 13.63 -13.45
N GLY A 221 38.01 13.67 -14.40
CA GLY A 221 36.68 14.24 -14.15
C GLY A 221 35.93 13.59 -12.98
N PHE A 222 36.11 12.28 -12.78
CA PHE A 222 35.55 11.56 -11.63
C PHE A 222 36.22 11.97 -10.31
N TYR A 223 37.54 12.17 -10.31
CA TYR A 223 38.27 12.62 -9.13
C TYR A 223 37.80 14.01 -8.65
N ILE A 224 37.51 14.92 -9.59
CA ILE A 224 36.96 16.25 -9.29
C ILE A 224 35.52 16.17 -8.75
N GLN A 225 34.74 15.17 -9.18
CA GLN A 225 33.34 14.99 -8.77
C GLN A 225 33.18 14.28 -7.43
N MET A 226 34.11 13.41 -7.08
CA MET A 226 34.01 12.53 -5.91
C MET A 226 33.71 13.28 -4.59
N PRO A 227 34.35 14.43 -4.27
CA PRO A 227 34.06 15.16 -3.04
C PRO A 227 32.60 15.62 -2.95
N PHE A 228 32.03 16.10 -4.05
CA PHE A 228 30.64 16.56 -4.10
C PHE A 228 29.63 15.41 -4.01
N ILE A 229 29.93 14.28 -4.66
CA ILE A 229 29.09 13.07 -4.58
C ILE A 229 29.06 12.55 -3.14
N MET A 230 30.22 12.51 -2.47
CA MET A 230 30.33 12.09 -1.07
C MET A 230 29.64 13.08 -0.11
N GLU A 231 29.76 14.38 -0.34
CA GLU A 231 29.07 15.42 0.43
C GLU A 231 27.54 15.25 0.32
N ALA A 232 27.03 15.04 -0.90
CA ALA A 232 25.60 14.79 -1.14
C ALA A 232 25.12 13.47 -0.52
N ALA A 233 25.89 12.38 -0.66
CA ALA A 233 25.57 11.08 -0.09
C ALA A 233 25.51 11.14 1.44
N PHE A 234 26.47 11.83 2.07
CA PHE A 234 26.53 11.96 3.53
C PHE A 234 25.42 12.85 4.08
N ALA A 235 25.16 13.99 3.43
CA ALA A 235 24.02 14.85 3.77
C ALA A 235 22.69 14.09 3.60
N GLY A 236 22.59 13.28 2.54
CA GLY A 236 21.46 12.41 2.27
C GLY A 236 21.25 11.33 3.33
N LEU A 237 22.33 10.70 3.79
CA LEU A 237 22.30 9.71 4.86
C LEU A 237 21.80 10.32 6.18
N ILE A 238 22.34 11.49 6.57
CA ILE A 238 21.87 12.20 7.77
C ILE A 238 20.39 12.59 7.62
N GLY A 239 20.01 13.11 6.45
CA GLY A 239 18.62 13.43 6.14
C GLY A 239 17.71 12.20 6.22
N GLY A 240 18.16 11.05 5.72
CA GLY A 240 17.46 9.78 5.80
C GLY A 240 17.29 9.28 7.23
N VAL A 241 18.33 9.41 8.07
CA VAL A 241 18.23 9.08 9.51
C VAL A 241 17.21 9.98 10.20
N LEU A 242 17.25 11.28 9.94
CA LEU A 242 16.25 12.23 10.48
C LEU A 242 14.84 11.90 9.99
N ALA A 243 14.68 11.52 8.72
CA ALA A 243 13.42 11.07 8.17
C ALA A 243 12.90 9.82 8.90
N CYS A 244 13.76 8.84 9.15
CA CYS A 244 13.40 7.64 9.90
C CYS A 244 12.93 7.98 11.33
N VAL A 245 13.64 8.89 12.01
CA VAL A 245 13.23 9.38 13.33
C VAL A 245 11.86 10.08 13.25
N MET A 246 11.62 10.91 12.23
CA MET A 246 10.32 11.55 12.02
C MET A 246 9.19 10.54 11.76
N LEU A 247 9.47 9.46 11.02
CA LEU A 247 8.48 8.40 10.79
C LEU A 247 8.15 7.63 12.08
N LEU A 248 9.17 7.26 12.86
CA LEU A 248 8.99 6.59 14.15
C LEU A 248 8.22 7.47 15.14
N ALA A 249 8.61 8.74 15.26
CA ALA A 249 7.93 9.72 16.11
C ALA A 249 6.50 9.99 15.64
N GLY A 250 6.28 10.08 14.32
CA GLY A 250 4.97 10.25 13.71
C GLY A 250 4.05 9.07 14.01
N ARG A 251 4.55 7.83 13.87
CA ARG A 251 3.80 6.62 14.25
C ARG A 251 3.41 6.65 15.72
N TYR A 252 4.39 6.84 16.61
CA TYR A 252 4.16 6.86 18.05
C TYR A 252 3.16 7.94 18.47
N PHE A 253 3.29 9.15 17.92
CA PHE A 253 2.42 10.27 18.28
C PHE A 253 1.01 10.12 17.72
N LEU A 254 0.85 9.63 16.48
CA LEU A 254 -0.46 9.50 15.85
C LEU A 254 -1.23 8.27 16.32
N ILE A 255 -0.56 7.13 16.48
CA ILE A 255 -1.21 5.83 16.71
C ILE A 255 -1.23 5.48 18.21
N ASP A 256 -0.06 5.45 18.86
CA ASP A 256 0.07 4.84 20.19
C ASP A 256 -0.16 5.82 21.35
N GLY A 257 0.36 7.05 21.26
CA GLY A 257 0.52 7.90 22.45
C GLY A 257 -0.19 9.26 22.41
N GLY A 258 -0.13 9.98 21.29
CA GLY A 258 -0.61 11.37 21.23
C GLY A 258 -2.10 11.47 20.91
N LEU A 259 -2.50 10.90 19.77
CA LEU A 259 -3.90 10.91 19.32
C LEU A 259 -4.68 9.65 19.72
N ALA A 260 -3.96 8.60 20.16
CA ALA A 260 -4.49 7.30 20.54
C ALA A 260 -5.54 6.77 19.55
N LEU A 261 -5.24 6.90 18.24
CA LEU A 261 -6.19 6.51 17.19
C LEU A 261 -6.53 5.02 17.27
N GLN A 262 -5.61 4.21 17.77
CA GLN A 262 -5.83 2.79 18.00
C GLN A 262 -6.97 2.54 19.00
N ASP A 263 -7.02 3.26 20.12
CA ASP A 263 -8.06 3.10 21.14
C ASP A 263 -9.42 3.64 20.67
N LYS A 264 -9.41 4.65 19.80
CA LYS A 264 -10.63 5.31 19.30
C LYS A 264 -11.25 4.59 18.11
N LEU A 265 -10.46 3.83 17.36
CA LEU A 265 -10.86 3.16 16.13
C LEU A 265 -10.58 1.66 16.23
N ASN A 266 -11.22 0.99 17.20
CA ASN A 266 -11.15 -0.47 17.38
C ASN A 266 -11.58 -1.30 16.15
N LEU A 267 -12.21 -0.67 15.15
CA LEU A 267 -12.56 -1.31 13.87
C LEU A 267 -11.40 -1.33 12.86
N ILE A 268 -10.31 -0.60 13.11
CA ILE A 268 -9.19 -0.47 12.16
C ILE A 268 -7.94 -1.07 12.82
N ASP A 269 -7.44 -2.17 12.24
CA ASP A 269 -6.14 -2.71 12.61
C ASP A 269 -5.04 -1.84 11.98
N PHE A 270 -4.41 -1.00 12.81
CA PHE A 270 -3.35 -0.12 12.36
C PHE A 270 -2.05 -0.88 12.15
N ILE A 271 -1.21 -0.35 11.27
CA ILE A 271 0.02 -1.00 10.88
C ILE A 271 0.95 -1.20 12.08
N GLY A 272 1.41 -2.44 12.25
CA GLY A 272 2.31 -2.82 13.34
C GLY A 272 3.67 -2.11 13.26
N TRP A 273 4.39 -2.09 14.38
CA TRP A 273 5.77 -1.61 14.42
C TRP A 273 6.69 -2.34 13.45
N GLU A 274 6.43 -3.63 13.20
CA GLU A 274 7.18 -4.46 12.26
C GLU A 274 7.11 -3.90 10.82
N ALA A 275 5.93 -3.49 10.37
CA ALA A 275 5.75 -2.92 9.04
C ALA A 275 6.48 -1.58 8.90
N VAL A 276 6.58 -0.78 9.96
CA VAL A 276 7.37 0.46 9.92
C VAL A 276 8.86 0.14 9.86
N LEU A 277 9.34 -0.76 10.72
CA LEU A 277 10.75 -1.14 10.81
C LEU A 277 11.26 -1.79 9.52
N THR A 278 10.44 -2.58 8.82
CA THR A 278 10.81 -3.21 7.55
C THR A 278 10.99 -2.21 6.41
N LYS A 279 10.34 -1.04 6.44
CA LYS A 279 10.48 0.00 5.39
C LYS A 279 11.59 1.02 5.69
N LEU A 280 12.07 1.16 6.93
CA LEU A 280 13.15 2.10 7.27
C LEU A 280 14.46 1.86 6.49
N PRO A 281 14.94 0.60 6.30
CA PRO A 281 16.13 0.34 5.50
C PRO A 281 16.00 0.84 4.06
N LEU A 282 14.79 0.76 3.48
CA LEU A 282 14.52 1.27 2.14
C LEU A 282 14.63 2.79 2.10
N VAL A 283 14.05 3.50 3.07
CA VAL A 283 14.14 4.96 3.18
C VAL A 283 15.59 5.41 3.35
N LEU A 284 16.37 4.71 4.17
CA LEU A 284 17.81 4.97 4.35
C LEU A 284 18.61 4.70 3.08
N ALA A 285 18.35 3.59 2.40
CA ALA A 285 19.01 3.24 1.14
C ALA A 285 18.74 4.30 0.06
N ILE A 286 17.49 4.75 -0.06
CA ILE A 286 17.13 5.85 -0.97
C ILE A 286 17.82 7.13 -0.54
N GLY A 287 17.81 7.47 0.76
CA GLY A 287 18.46 8.67 1.28
C GLY A 287 19.97 8.71 1.04
N LEU A 288 20.65 7.57 0.98
CA LEU A 288 22.08 7.50 0.65
C LEU A 288 22.33 7.50 -0.87
N LEU A 289 21.65 6.61 -1.60
CA LEU A 289 21.95 6.34 -3.01
C LEU A 289 21.42 7.43 -3.93
N MET A 290 20.21 7.91 -3.69
CA MET A 290 19.54 8.85 -4.58
C MET A 290 20.29 10.20 -4.66
N PRO A 291 20.79 10.79 -3.56
CA PRO A 291 21.62 12.00 -3.63
C PRO A 291 22.97 11.79 -4.30
N ALA A 292 23.61 10.65 -4.07
CA ALA A 292 24.88 10.31 -4.72
C ALA A 292 24.72 10.25 -6.25
N VAL A 293 23.67 9.57 -6.71
CA VAL A 293 23.32 9.46 -8.13
C VAL A 293 22.96 10.83 -8.71
N ALA A 294 22.12 11.61 -8.02
CA ALA A 294 21.73 12.95 -8.43
C ALA A 294 22.94 13.89 -8.61
N ALA A 295 23.87 13.89 -7.64
CA ALA A 295 25.09 14.68 -7.68
C ALA A 295 25.98 14.30 -8.87
N LEU A 296 26.14 13.00 -9.12
CA LEU A 296 26.90 12.50 -10.26
C LEU A 296 26.30 12.95 -11.59
N PHE A 297 24.99 12.87 -11.77
CA PHE A 297 24.31 13.35 -12.97
C PHE A 297 24.42 14.88 -13.14
N ALA A 298 24.26 15.63 -12.05
CA ALA A 298 24.37 17.09 -12.05
C ALA A 298 25.76 17.55 -12.53
N LEU A 299 26.82 16.94 -12.00
CA LEU A 299 28.19 17.33 -12.25
C LEU A 299 28.70 16.87 -13.62
N ARG A 300 28.31 15.68 -14.09
CA ARG A 300 28.67 15.21 -15.45
C ARG A 300 28.21 16.18 -16.54
N LYS A 301 27.03 16.79 -16.37
CA LYS A 301 26.51 17.78 -17.32
C LYS A 301 27.24 19.12 -17.21
N TYR A 302 27.66 19.51 -16.02
CA TYR A 302 28.27 20.82 -15.76
C TYR A 302 29.78 20.86 -16.05
N LEU A 303 30.47 19.74 -15.89
CA LEU A 303 31.92 19.60 -16.10
C LEU A 303 32.28 19.20 -17.56
N LYS A 304 31.32 19.18 -18.48
CA LYS A 304 31.57 18.86 -19.91
C LYS A 304 32.02 20.07 -20.75
N VAL A 305 32.37 21.18 -20.11
CA VAL A 305 33.00 22.37 -20.71
C VAL A 305 34.45 22.46 -20.25
#